data_AF-A0A831P684-F1
#
_entry.id   AF-A0A831P684-F1
#
_cell.length_a   1.000
_cell.length_b   1.000
_cell.length_c   1.000
_cell.angle_alpha   90.00
_cell.angle_beta   90.00
_cell.angle_gamma   90.00
#
_symmetry.space_group_name_H-M   'P 1'
#
loop_
_entity.id
_entity.type
_entity.pdbx_description
1 polymer ?
#
loop_
_entity_poly.entity_id
_entity_poly.type
_entity_poly.pdbx_seq_one_letter_code
_entity_poly.pdbx_strand_id
1 'polypeptide(L)'
;MMKDKVLSELKGYQIVGQHSAVKTCFWLKKSLKDKGVCYKQKFYGIESHRCLQMTPALMCNQSCIYCWRPLELLGEVNNWDPPDYIVEESIKAQHRLLSGFHGTEGVNKKKLNEAYKPNQVAISLIGEPTLYPYLPDLIEEYKRRGFTTFLVTNGTRPRMLELSNPTQLYISLTGYDEESHLLLNRPNRSNWNLILRSLEVMRESKSRTVIRLTLIKGYNMHSNALKRYSELIKLASPDYIEAKAYMYLGYSRLRLRYENMPGHSDIVSFSKELEKLTGYRIVNESMVSRVVLLSR
;
A
#
# COMPACT_ATOMS: atom_id res chain seq x y z
N MET A 1 1.09 -31.45 6.51
CA MET A 1 -0.16 -31.13 5.79
C MET A 1 -0.14 -29.67 5.39
N MET A 2 -0.02 -29.37 4.10
CA MET A 2 -0.33 -28.02 3.61
C MET A 2 -1.81 -27.78 3.89
N LYS A 3 -2.15 -26.75 4.67
CA LYS A 3 -3.54 -26.33 4.80
C LYS A 3 -4.00 -25.88 3.41
N ASP A 4 -5.15 -26.36 2.96
CA ASP A 4 -5.77 -25.83 1.75
C ASP A 4 -5.89 -24.31 1.87
N LYS A 5 -5.47 -23.59 0.82
CA LYS A 5 -5.51 -22.13 0.77
C LYS A 5 -6.95 -21.70 0.55
N VAL A 6 -7.67 -21.38 1.62
CA VAL A 6 -9.10 -21.06 1.52
C VAL A 6 -9.34 -19.55 1.60
N LEU A 7 -9.61 -18.92 0.44
CA LEU A 7 -9.94 -17.48 0.39
C LEU A 7 -11.16 -17.11 1.25
N SER A 8 -12.05 -18.06 1.54
CA SER A 8 -13.21 -17.85 2.42
C SER A 8 -12.81 -17.50 3.87
N GLU A 9 -11.59 -17.83 4.29
CA GLU A 9 -11.07 -17.49 5.62
C GLU A 9 -10.58 -16.02 5.72
N LEU A 10 -10.56 -15.27 4.60
CA LEU A 10 -10.21 -13.85 4.59
C LEU A 10 -11.30 -12.98 5.25
N LYS A 11 -11.27 -12.89 6.58
CA LYS A 11 -12.26 -12.13 7.35
C LYS A 11 -12.33 -10.64 6.97
N GLY A 12 -13.54 -10.21 6.65
CA GLY A 12 -13.88 -8.83 6.30
C GLY A 12 -13.45 -8.42 4.89
N TYR A 13 -13.06 -9.37 4.04
CA TYR A 13 -12.87 -9.15 2.60
C TYR A 13 -14.16 -9.50 1.86
N GLN A 14 -14.48 -8.74 0.83
CA GLN A 14 -15.41 -9.14 -0.20
C GLN A 14 -14.58 -9.60 -1.39
N ILE A 15 -14.66 -10.88 -1.71
CA ILE A 15 -14.01 -11.43 -2.90
C ILE A 15 -14.76 -10.89 -4.13
N VAL A 16 -14.00 -10.51 -5.16
CA VAL A 16 -14.48 -10.04 -6.45
C VAL A 16 -13.91 -10.98 -7.50
N GLY A 17 -14.81 -11.64 -8.24
CA GLY A 17 -14.41 -12.69 -9.17
C GLY A 17 -13.60 -13.79 -8.48
N GLN A 18 -12.48 -14.19 -9.08
CA GLN A 18 -11.68 -15.31 -8.59
C GLN A 18 -10.41 -14.89 -7.84
N HIS A 19 -9.89 -13.70 -8.14
CA HIS A 19 -8.54 -13.30 -7.72
C HIS A 19 -8.46 -11.85 -7.23
N SER A 20 -9.59 -11.16 -7.09
CA SER A 20 -9.66 -9.77 -6.61
C SER A 20 -10.39 -9.69 -5.28
N ALA A 21 -10.19 -8.60 -4.54
CA ALA A 21 -10.97 -8.35 -3.33
C ALA A 21 -11.05 -6.87 -2.96
N VAL A 22 -12.12 -6.52 -2.26
CA VAL A 22 -12.37 -5.22 -1.63
C VAL A 22 -12.47 -5.39 -0.12
N LYS A 23 -12.00 -4.41 0.64
CA LYS A 23 -12.22 -4.36 2.09
C LYS A 23 -12.25 -2.93 2.58
N THR A 24 -13.17 -2.65 3.52
CA THR A 24 -13.21 -1.34 4.18
C THR A 24 -11.95 -1.07 4.98
N CYS A 25 -11.34 0.08 4.74
CA CYS A 25 -10.20 0.55 5.51
C CYS A 25 -10.61 0.86 6.96
N PHE A 26 -9.68 0.66 7.91
CA PHE A 26 -9.83 1.12 9.30
C PHE A 26 -10.22 2.60 9.38
N TRP A 27 -9.60 3.43 8.54
CA TRP A 27 -9.85 4.88 8.48
C TRP A 27 -11.20 5.26 7.89
N LEU A 28 -11.79 4.40 7.05
CA LEU A 28 -13.16 4.63 6.56
C LEU A 28 -14.14 4.60 7.74
N LYS A 29 -14.07 3.57 8.60
CA LYS A 29 -14.91 3.45 9.79
C LYS A 29 -14.72 4.62 10.76
N LYS A 30 -13.48 5.09 10.96
CA LYS A 30 -13.19 6.26 11.81
C LYS A 30 -13.75 7.55 11.20
N SER A 31 -13.54 7.77 9.89
CA SER A 31 -14.03 8.96 9.19
C SER A 31 -15.54 9.04 9.17
N LEU A 32 -16.23 7.92 8.93
CA LEU A 32 -17.69 7.84 8.96
C LEU A 32 -18.28 8.16 10.34
N LYS A 33 -17.53 8.01 11.43
CA LYS A 33 -17.96 8.36 12.78
C LYS A 33 -17.42 9.70 13.28
N ASP A 34 -16.82 10.51 12.41
CA ASP A 34 -16.14 11.75 12.76
C ASP A 34 -15.04 11.59 13.83
N LYS A 35 -14.42 10.40 13.91
CA LYS A 35 -13.35 10.05 14.86
C LYS A 35 -11.94 10.18 14.27
N GLY A 36 -11.80 10.99 13.22
CA GLY A 36 -10.53 11.23 12.52
C GLY A 36 -10.45 10.60 11.12
N VAL A 37 -9.37 10.95 10.42
CA VAL A 37 -9.15 10.64 8.99
C VAL A 37 -7.77 10.02 8.76
N CYS A 38 -7.59 9.34 7.64
CA CYS A 38 -6.30 8.77 7.25
C CYS A 38 -5.27 9.88 7.03
N TYR A 39 -3.99 9.59 7.32
CA TYR A 39 -2.89 10.53 7.06
C TYR A 39 -2.83 11.01 5.59
N LYS A 40 -3.29 10.19 4.64
CA LYS A 40 -3.34 10.56 3.22
C LYS A 40 -4.28 11.75 2.94
N GLN A 41 -5.31 11.94 3.75
CA GLN A 41 -6.17 13.13 3.67
C GLN A 41 -5.39 14.39 4.05
N LYS A 42 -4.57 14.30 5.10
CA LYS A 42 -3.68 15.38 5.54
C LYS A 42 -2.58 15.67 4.51
N PHE A 43 -2.01 14.62 3.91
CA PHE A 43 -0.85 14.75 3.03
C PHE A 43 -1.21 15.13 1.58
N TYR A 44 -2.33 14.62 1.09
CA TYR A 44 -2.65 14.65 -0.35
C TYR A 44 -4.07 15.15 -0.65
N GLY A 45 -4.84 15.59 0.36
CA GLY A 45 -6.18 16.13 0.17
C GLY A 45 -7.27 15.10 -0.16
N ILE A 46 -6.98 13.79 -0.07
CA ILE A 46 -7.97 12.75 -0.38
C ILE A 46 -9.06 12.63 0.69
N GLU A 47 -10.27 12.24 0.31
CA GLU A 47 -11.37 12.07 1.27
C GLU A 47 -11.44 10.64 1.83
N SER A 48 -10.95 10.40 3.04
CA SER A 48 -10.73 9.03 3.57
C SER A 48 -11.95 8.10 3.51
N HIS A 49 -13.18 8.63 3.64
CA HIS A 49 -14.42 7.86 3.57
C HIS A 49 -14.87 7.52 2.14
N ARG A 50 -14.32 8.19 1.12
CA ARG A 50 -14.60 7.95 -0.31
C ARG A 50 -13.52 7.12 -1.01
N CYS A 51 -12.61 6.52 -0.24
CA CYS A 51 -11.59 5.61 -0.76
C CYS A 51 -12.11 4.17 -0.86
N LEU A 52 -12.05 3.60 -2.07
CA LEU A 52 -12.26 2.19 -2.33
C LEU A 52 -10.90 1.48 -2.23
N GLN A 53 -10.71 0.63 -1.21
CA GLN A 53 -9.47 -0.15 -1.07
C GLN A 53 -9.66 -1.55 -1.64
N MET A 54 -8.86 -1.90 -2.65
CA MET A 54 -8.95 -3.18 -3.36
C MET A 54 -7.58 -3.76 -3.74
N THR A 55 -7.60 -5.00 -4.21
CA THR A 55 -6.50 -5.62 -4.95
C THR A 55 -7.06 -6.39 -6.14
N PRO A 56 -6.38 -6.37 -7.30
CA PRO A 56 -6.69 -7.23 -8.44
C PRO A 56 -5.92 -8.55 -8.39
N ALA A 57 -5.07 -8.77 -7.38
CA ALA A 57 -4.22 -9.93 -7.28
C ALA A 57 -4.16 -10.42 -5.83
N LEU A 58 -4.97 -11.41 -5.51
CA LEU A 58 -4.90 -12.21 -4.29
C LEU A 58 -3.72 -13.19 -4.37
N MET A 59 -2.54 -12.69 -4.75
CA MET A 59 -1.28 -13.42 -4.81
C MET A 59 -0.12 -12.46 -4.59
N CYS A 60 1.01 -12.96 -4.08
CA CYS A 60 2.22 -12.16 -3.83
C CYS A 60 3.45 -12.99 -4.15
N ASN A 61 4.52 -12.35 -4.62
CA ASN A 61 5.82 -12.97 -4.85
C ASN A 61 6.85 -12.70 -3.73
N GLN A 62 6.38 -12.20 -2.58
CA GLN A 62 7.16 -11.94 -1.37
C GLN A 62 6.42 -12.44 -0.13
N SER A 63 7.18 -12.88 0.88
CA SER A 63 6.67 -13.40 2.16
C SER A 63 7.19 -12.55 3.34
N CYS A 64 7.01 -11.24 3.25
CA CYS A 64 7.66 -10.27 4.12
C CYS A 64 7.39 -10.51 5.61
N ILE A 65 8.42 -10.33 6.45
CA ILE A 65 8.30 -10.56 7.91
C ILE A 65 7.29 -9.62 8.57
N TYR A 66 7.15 -8.40 8.02
CA TYR A 66 6.27 -7.34 8.51
C TYR A 66 4.87 -7.36 7.90
N CYS A 67 4.59 -8.23 6.91
CA CYS A 67 3.26 -8.28 6.31
C CYS A 67 2.25 -8.78 7.34
N TRP A 68 1.26 -7.95 7.70
CA TRP A 68 0.21 -8.34 8.65
C TRP A 68 -0.96 -9.07 7.99
N ARG A 69 -0.98 -9.14 6.65
CA ARG A 69 -2.02 -9.82 5.89
C ARG A 69 -1.73 -11.33 5.83
N PRO A 70 -2.77 -12.17 5.82
CA PRO A 70 -2.60 -13.62 5.81
C PRO A 70 -2.27 -14.12 4.40
N LEU A 71 -1.03 -13.89 3.94
CA LEU A 71 -0.57 -14.31 2.60
C LEU A 71 -0.63 -15.84 2.42
N GLU A 72 -0.55 -16.59 3.52
CA GLU A 72 -0.65 -18.05 3.55
C GLU A 72 -2.02 -18.56 3.08
N LEU A 73 -3.07 -17.73 3.11
CA LEU A 73 -4.41 -18.08 2.62
C LEU A 73 -4.61 -17.82 1.12
N LEU A 74 -3.60 -17.23 0.46
CA LEU A 74 -3.70 -16.84 -0.95
C LEU A 74 -3.45 -18.04 -1.86
N GLY A 75 -4.42 -18.31 -2.74
CA GLY A 75 -4.43 -19.39 -3.72
C GLY A 75 -3.61 -19.12 -4.98
N GLU A 76 -3.59 -20.12 -5.86
CA GLU A 76 -3.17 -19.94 -7.25
C GLU A 76 -4.25 -19.22 -8.05
N VAL A 77 -3.84 -18.42 -9.03
CA VAL A 77 -4.74 -17.71 -9.94
C VAL A 77 -4.60 -18.36 -11.32
N ASN A 78 -5.65 -19.07 -11.74
CA ASN A 78 -5.65 -19.81 -13.01
C ASN A 78 -6.19 -18.97 -14.16
N ASN A 79 -7.12 -18.07 -13.87
CA ASN A 79 -7.77 -17.20 -14.84
C ASN A 79 -7.81 -15.78 -14.30
N TRP A 80 -7.67 -14.81 -15.21
CA TRP A 80 -7.70 -13.38 -14.90
C TRP A 80 -9.00 -12.79 -15.44
N ASP A 81 -9.85 -12.32 -14.53
CA ASP A 81 -11.07 -11.59 -14.82
C ASP A 81 -10.74 -10.25 -15.52
N PRO A 82 -11.61 -9.79 -16.43
CA PRO A 82 -11.33 -8.59 -17.21
C PRO A 82 -11.46 -7.31 -16.35
N PRO A 83 -10.75 -6.22 -16.72
CA PRO A 83 -10.68 -5.01 -15.90
C PRO A 83 -12.03 -4.35 -15.60
N ASP A 84 -12.92 -4.26 -16.59
CA ASP A 84 -14.26 -3.67 -16.48
C ASP A 84 -15.13 -4.40 -15.45
N TYR A 85 -15.12 -5.73 -15.48
CA TYR A 85 -15.76 -6.58 -14.50
C TYR A 85 -15.21 -6.33 -13.09
N ILE A 86 -13.89 -6.29 -12.92
CA ILE A 86 -13.25 -6.05 -11.62
C ILE A 86 -13.65 -4.68 -11.07
N VAL A 87 -13.65 -3.63 -11.88
CA VAL A 87 -14.04 -2.28 -11.44
C VAL A 87 -15.51 -2.26 -11.01
N GLU A 88 -16.41 -2.81 -11.82
CA GLU A 88 -17.85 -2.82 -11.51
C GLU A 88 -18.15 -3.60 -10.23
N GLU A 89 -17.65 -4.82 -10.13
CA GLU A 89 -17.88 -5.67 -8.97
C GLU A 89 -17.16 -5.16 -7.72
N SER A 90 -16.03 -4.44 -7.87
CA SER A 90 -15.39 -3.75 -6.75
C SER A 90 -16.27 -2.63 -6.18
N ILE A 91 -16.93 -1.85 -7.03
CA ILE A 91 -17.86 -0.79 -6.60
C ILE A 91 -19.07 -1.42 -5.90
N LYS A 92 -19.66 -2.48 -6.47
CA LYS A 92 -20.77 -3.22 -5.84
C LYS A 92 -20.34 -3.83 -4.50
N ALA A 93 -19.14 -4.40 -4.42
CA ALA A 93 -18.58 -4.93 -3.17
C ALA A 93 -18.39 -3.84 -2.11
N GLN A 94 -17.91 -2.65 -2.50
CA GLN A 94 -17.82 -1.49 -1.63
C GLN A 94 -19.20 -1.07 -1.11
N HIS A 95 -20.23 -1.04 -1.97
CA HIS A 95 -21.61 -0.73 -1.55
C HIS A 95 -22.18 -1.76 -0.56
N ARG A 96 -21.93 -3.06 -0.80
CA ARG A 96 -22.30 -4.13 0.14
C ARG A 96 -21.60 -3.97 1.49
N LEU A 97 -20.33 -3.57 1.51
CA LEU A 97 -19.62 -3.30 2.76
C LEU A 97 -20.15 -2.06 3.48
N LEU A 98 -20.55 -1.04 2.73
CA LEU A 98 -21.11 0.20 3.28
C LEU A 98 -22.52 0.00 3.86
N SER A 99 -23.29 -0.97 3.37
CA SER A 99 -24.66 -1.21 3.85
C SER A 99 -24.71 -1.51 5.36
N GLY A 100 -23.67 -2.18 5.88
CA GLY A 100 -23.52 -2.45 7.31
C GLY A 100 -23.39 -1.21 8.20
N PHE A 101 -23.15 -0.02 7.63
CA PHE A 101 -23.02 1.23 8.41
C PHE A 101 -24.35 1.96 8.62
N HIS A 102 -25.42 1.66 7.88
CA HIS A 102 -26.72 2.34 8.04
C HIS A 102 -27.32 2.17 9.44
N GLY A 103 -27.17 1.00 10.05
CA GLY A 103 -27.62 0.70 11.41
C GLY A 103 -26.56 0.94 12.49
N THR A 104 -25.38 1.46 12.13
CA THR A 104 -24.29 1.62 13.09
C THR A 104 -24.41 2.96 13.82
N GLU A 105 -24.48 2.92 15.15
CA GLU A 105 -24.55 4.12 16.00
C GLU A 105 -23.36 5.08 15.77
N GLY A 106 -23.67 6.38 15.73
CA GLY A 106 -22.70 7.47 15.59
C GLY A 106 -22.12 7.62 14.18
N VAL A 107 -22.73 7.01 13.15
CA VAL A 107 -22.34 7.22 11.75
C VAL A 107 -22.94 8.51 11.22
N ASN A 108 -22.08 9.33 10.61
CA ASN A 108 -22.44 10.53 9.88
C ASN A 108 -23.12 10.16 8.55
N LYS A 109 -24.43 10.40 8.45
CA LYS A 109 -25.24 10.05 7.27
C LYS A 109 -24.78 10.76 5.99
N LYS A 110 -24.31 12.00 6.08
CA LYS A 110 -23.80 12.75 4.93
C LYS A 110 -22.55 12.08 4.37
N LYS A 111 -21.57 11.78 5.22
CA LYS A 111 -20.36 11.05 4.82
C LYS A 111 -20.66 9.65 4.31
N LEU A 112 -21.63 8.95 4.89
CA LEU A 112 -22.05 7.65 4.39
C LEU A 112 -22.59 7.75 2.96
N ASN A 113 -23.46 8.72 2.68
CA ASN A 113 -23.99 8.98 1.33
C ASN A 113 -22.87 9.33 0.32
N GLU A 114 -21.87 10.11 0.75
CA GLU A 114 -20.68 10.39 -0.07
C GLU A 114 -19.82 9.14 -0.31
N ALA A 115 -19.70 8.25 0.69
CA ALA A 115 -18.92 7.02 0.60
C ALA A 115 -19.48 6.03 -0.43
N TYR A 116 -20.79 6.05 -0.69
CA TYR A 116 -21.42 5.31 -1.79
C TYR A 116 -21.01 5.81 -3.18
N LYS A 117 -20.40 7.00 -3.28
CA LYS A 117 -19.83 7.57 -4.50
C LYS A 117 -18.31 7.73 -4.31
N PRO A 118 -17.54 6.63 -4.20
CA PRO A 118 -16.09 6.74 -4.05
C PRO A 118 -15.48 7.44 -5.26
N ASN A 119 -14.47 8.28 -5.03
CA ASN A 119 -13.78 9.08 -6.07
C ASN A 119 -12.28 8.75 -6.18
N GLN A 120 -11.85 7.73 -5.43
CA GLN A 120 -10.46 7.29 -5.40
C GLN A 120 -10.36 5.82 -5.06
N VAL A 121 -9.43 5.14 -5.73
CA VAL A 121 -9.16 3.72 -5.54
C VAL A 121 -7.73 3.51 -5.06
N ALA A 122 -7.60 2.79 -3.96
CA ALA A 122 -6.33 2.32 -3.42
C ALA A 122 -6.12 0.87 -3.82
N ILE A 123 -5.33 0.65 -4.87
CA ILE A 123 -4.88 -0.66 -5.38
C ILE A 123 -3.71 -1.12 -4.51
N SER A 124 -4.02 -1.53 -3.28
CA SER A 124 -3.03 -1.71 -2.22
C SER A 124 -3.48 -2.62 -1.06
N LEU A 125 -4.51 -3.46 -1.26
CA LEU A 125 -5.16 -4.14 -0.15
C LEU A 125 -4.31 -5.27 0.46
N ILE A 126 -3.95 -6.25 -0.35
CA ILE A 126 -3.19 -7.47 -0.06
C ILE A 126 -2.63 -7.98 -1.40
N GLY A 127 -1.53 -8.73 -1.35
CA GLY A 127 -0.88 -9.25 -2.55
C GLY A 127 0.02 -8.22 -3.24
N GLU A 128 0.47 -8.56 -4.45
CA GLU A 128 1.25 -7.69 -5.32
C GLU A 128 0.43 -7.38 -6.58
N PRO A 129 -0.14 -6.16 -6.70
CA PRO A 129 -1.03 -5.79 -7.80
C PRO A 129 -0.39 -5.92 -9.19
N THR A 130 0.93 -5.75 -9.32
CA THR A 130 1.64 -5.85 -10.61
C THR A 130 1.76 -7.29 -11.14
N LEU A 131 1.24 -8.27 -10.41
CA LEU A 131 1.04 -9.63 -10.91
C LEU A 131 -0.22 -9.74 -11.79
N TYR A 132 -1.17 -8.81 -11.68
CA TYR A 132 -2.32 -8.76 -12.57
C TYR A 132 -1.89 -8.30 -13.97
N PRO A 133 -2.09 -9.10 -15.03
CA PRO A 133 -1.54 -8.82 -16.36
C PRO A 133 -2.20 -7.61 -17.05
N TYR A 134 -3.44 -7.28 -16.71
CA TYR A 134 -4.20 -6.18 -17.30
C TYR A 134 -4.25 -4.95 -16.38
N LEU A 135 -3.24 -4.76 -15.51
CA LEU A 135 -3.19 -3.64 -14.56
C LEU A 135 -3.29 -2.25 -15.22
N PRO A 136 -2.65 -1.97 -16.38
CA PRO A 136 -2.82 -0.70 -17.07
C PRO A 136 -4.29 -0.42 -17.42
N ASP A 137 -4.97 -1.41 -18.01
CA ASP A 137 -6.36 -1.29 -18.41
C ASP A 137 -7.30 -1.11 -17.22
N LEU A 138 -7.00 -1.77 -16.09
CA LEU A 138 -7.72 -1.58 -14.83
C LEU A 138 -7.59 -0.16 -14.29
N ILE A 139 -6.37 0.40 -14.32
CA ILE A 139 -6.13 1.78 -13.91
C ILE A 139 -6.91 2.74 -14.81
N GLU A 140 -6.88 2.55 -16.14
CA GLU A 140 -7.60 3.39 -17.08
C GLU A 140 -9.12 3.25 -16.96
N GLU A 141 -9.64 2.06 -16.66
CA GLU A 141 -11.07 1.85 -16.40
C GLU A 141 -11.54 2.62 -15.16
N TYR A 142 -10.78 2.60 -14.07
CA TYR A 142 -11.08 3.43 -12.90
C TYR A 142 -11.06 4.92 -13.22
N LYS A 143 -10.06 5.39 -13.96
CA LYS A 143 -9.97 6.79 -14.37
C LYS A 143 -11.14 7.23 -15.26
N ARG A 144 -11.54 6.39 -16.23
CA ARG A 144 -12.72 6.64 -17.09
C ARG A 144 -14.01 6.81 -16.28
N ARG A 145 -14.10 6.18 -15.10
CA ARG A 145 -15.20 6.35 -14.14
C ARG A 145 -14.99 7.48 -13.13
N GLY A 146 -14.00 8.35 -13.35
CA GLY A 146 -13.72 9.53 -12.53
C GLY A 146 -12.95 9.28 -11.23
N PHE A 147 -12.29 8.11 -11.09
CA PHE A 147 -11.47 7.84 -9.92
C PHE A 147 -10.05 8.39 -10.08
N THR A 148 -9.51 8.93 -8.98
CA THR A 148 -8.05 8.98 -8.82
C THR A 148 -7.51 7.61 -8.41
N THR A 149 -6.37 7.20 -8.98
CA THR A 149 -5.83 5.84 -8.81
C THR A 149 -4.52 5.85 -8.04
N PHE A 150 -4.46 5.06 -6.97
CA PHE A 150 -3.27 4.92 -6.11
C PHE A 150 -2.77 3.48 -6.20
N LEU A 151 -1.67 3.26 -6.92
CA LEU A 151 -1.03 1.96 -7.05
C LEU A 151 0.08 1.81 -6.00
N VAL A 152 0.07 0.71 -5.25
CA VAL A 152 1.17 0.36 -4.34
C VAL A 152 1.75 -0.97 -4.74
N THR A 153 3.04 -0.97 -5.08
CA THR A 153 3.80 -2.16 -5.49
C THR A 153 5.03 -2.37 -4.61
N ASN A 154 5.50 -3.61 -4.54
CA ASN A 154 6.80 -3.98 -3.99
C ASN A 154 7.98 -3.77 -4.97
N GLY A 155 7.71 -3.31 -6.21
CA GLY A 155 8.74 -2.94 -7.19
C GLY A 155 9.41 -4.11 -7.91
N THR A 156 8.86 -5.33 -7.85
CA THR A 156 9.50 -6.50 -8.48
C THR A 156 9.11 -6.74 -9.95
N ARG A 157 8.28 -5.88 -10.54
CA ARG A 157 7.74 -6.02 -11.91
C ARG A 157 7.89 -4.72 -12.71
N PRO A 158 9.13 -4.31 -13.05
CA PRO A 158 9.39 -3.03 -13.71
C PRO A 158 8.61 -2.85 -15.01
N ARG A 159 8.54 -3.88 -15.86
CA ARG A 159 7.76 -3.84 -17.11
C ARG A 159 6.28 -3.47 -16.89
N MET A 160 5.67 -3.93 -15.80
CA MET A 160 4.28 -3.59 -15.50
C MET A 160 4.14 -2.13 -15.07
N LEU A 161 5.16 -1.59 -14.40
CA LEU A 161 5.20 -0.18 -14.01
C LEU A 161 5.40 0.75 -15.21
N GLU A 162 6.23 0.35 -16.19
CA GLU A 162 6.43 1.09 -17.46
C GLU A 162 5.10 1.29 -18.21
N LEU A 163 4.21 0.30 -18.13
CA LEU A 163 2.91 0.31 -18.80
C LEU A 163 1.80 0.98 -17.97
N SER A 164 2.00 1.16 -16.67
CA SER A 164 0.96 1.64 -15.75
C SER A 164 1.11 3.14 -15.47
N ASN A 165 0.02 3.89 -15.59
CA ASN A 165 0.03 5.33 -15.33
C ASN A 165 -1.00 5.72 -14.24
N PRO A 166 -0.83 5.31 -12.97
CA PRO A 166 -1.77 5.72 -11.91
C PRO A 166 -1.73 7.23 -11.65
N THR A 167 -2.71 7.78 -10.92
CA THR A 167 -2.63 9.16 -10.41
C THR A 167 -1.46 9.31 -9.44
N GLN A 168 -1.24 8.32 -8.57
CA GLN A 168 -0.09 8.23 -7.69
C GLN A 168 0.51 6.81 -7.65
N LEU A 169 1.79 6.70 -7.98
CA LEU A 169 2.58 5.47 -7.94
C LEU A 169 3.39 5.39 -6.64
N TYR A 170 3.23 4.29 -5.91
CA TYR A 170 4.05 3.95 -4.76
C TYR A 170 4.94 2.74 -5.02
N ILE A 171 6.22 2.87 -4.71
CA ILE A 171 7.12 1.73 -4.47
C ILE A 171 7.37 1.63 -2.98
N SER A 172 7.04 0.47 -2.41
CA SER A 172 7.25 0.16 -1.00
C SER A 172 8.64 -0.46 -0.81
N LEU A 173 9.52 0.22 -0.08
CA LEU A 173 10.85 -0.29 0.25
C LEU A 173 10.93 -0.66 1.74
N THR A 174 11.69 -1.72 2.02
CA THR A 174 11.94 -2.22 3.39
C THR A 174 13.31 -2.87 3.47
N GLY A 175 13.74 -3.55 2.41
CA GLY A 175 15.16 -3.77 2.14
C GLY A 175 15.82 -2.51 1.58
N TYR A 176 17.08 -2.33 1.93
CA TYR A 176 17.95 -1.23 1.50
C TYR A 176 19.16 -1.74 0.69
N ASP A 177 19.32 -3.05 0.57
CA ASP A 177 20.26 -3.78 -0.28
C ASP A 177 19.69 -5.19 -0.56
N GLU A 178 20.40 -5.98 -1.35
CA GLU A 178 19.97 -7.34 -1.70
C GLU A 178 19.85 -8.26 -0.48
N GLU A 179 20.80 -8.19 0.45
CA GLU A 179 20.82 -9.02 1.66
C GLU A 179 19.61 -8.71 2.56
N SER A 180 19.37 -7.43 2.86
CA SER A 180 18.21 -7.01 3.64
C SER A 180 16.90 -7.29 2.91
N HIS A 181 16.86 -7.25 1.57
CA HIS A 181 15.70 -7.65 0.80
C HIS A 181 15.37 -9.15 0.99
N LEU A 182 16.37 -10.02 0.88
CA LEU A 182 16.20 -11.46 1.13
C LEU A 182 15.72 -11.72 2.57
N LEU A 183 16.30 -11.04 3.55
CA LEU A 183 15.97 -11.18 4.97
C LEU A 183 14.54 -10.69 5.30
N LEU A 184 14.19 -9.48 4.84
CA LEU A 184 12.98 -8.77 5.27
C LEU A 184 11.76 -9.09 4.39
N ASN A 185 11.95 -9.23 3.09
CA ASN A 185 10.86 -9.49 2.13
C ASN A 185 10.69 -10.98 1.82
N ARG A 186 11.70 -11.83 2.08
CA ARG A 186 11.67 -13.29 1.85
C ARG A 186 11.05 -13.69 0.51
N PRO A 187 11.58 -13.18 -0.62
CA PRO A 187 11.15 -13.66 -1.93
C PRO A 187 11.68 -15.08 -2.19
N ASN A 188 11.11 -15.80 -3.15
CA ASN A 188 11.62 -17.12 -3.55
C ASN A 188 13.02 -17.07 -4.19
N ARG A 189 13.38 -15.93 -4.76
CA ARG A 189 14.70 -15.61 -5.33
C ARG A 189 14.95 -14.13 -5.19
N SER A 190 16.22 -13.71 -5.26
CA SER A 190 16.53 -12.28 -5.28
C SER A 190 15.87 -11.61 -6.48
N ASN A 191 15.08 -10.57 -6.20
CA ASN A 191 14.48 -9.69 -7.21
C ASN A 191 15.08 -8.28 -7.11
N TRP A 192 16.25 -8.13 -6.48
CA TRP A 192 16.81 -6.82 -6.15
C TRP A 192 17.08 -5.96 -7.40
N ASN A 193 17.66 -6.57 -8.44
CA ASN A 193 17.89 -5.88 -9.72
C ASN A 193 16.58 -5.40 -10.37
N LEU A 194 15.48 -6.14 -10.22
CA LEU A 194 14.16 -5.72 -10.71
C LEU A 194 13.60 -4.54 -9.90
N ILE A 195 13.90 -4.49 -8.60
CA ILE A 195 13.55 -3.36 -7.74
C ILE A 195 14.34 -2.12 -8.16
N LEU A 196 15.65 -2.23 -8.36
CA LEU A 196 16.47 -1.12 -8.86
C LEU A 196 15.95 -0.61 -10.21
N ARG A 197 15.62 -1.51 -11.14
CA ARG A 197 15.00 -1.14 -12.42
C ARG A 197 13.66 -0.43 -12.22
N SER A 198 12.84 -0.87 -11.28
CA SER A 198 11.56 -0.20 -10.98
C SER A 198 11.75 1.20 -10.40
N LEU A 199 12.84 1.45 -9.66
CA LEU A 199 13.20 2.78 -9.19
C LEU A 199 13.60 3.69 -10.38
N GLU A 200 14.35 3.17 -11.35
CA GLU A 200 14.63 3.91 -12.60
C GLU A 200 13.33 4.23 -13.37
N VAL A 201 12.43 3.25 -13.51
CA VAL A 201 11.13 3.45 -14.16
C VAL A 201 10.29 4.50 -13.42
N MET A 202 10.33 4.51 -12.08
CA MET A 202 9.64 5.52 -11.28
C MET A 202 10.13 6.94 -11.60
N ARG A 203 11.44 7.14 -11.78
CA ARG A 203 12.02 8.45 -12.09
C ARG A 203 11.41 9.07 -13.35
N GLU A 204 11.15 8.24 -14.37
CA GLU A 204 10.61 8.66 -15.66
C GLU A 204 9.07 8.63 -15.71
N SER A 205 8.42 8.32 -14.58
CA SER A 205 6.96 8.21 -14.51
C SER A 205 6.27 9.57 -14.64
N LYS A 206 5.16 9.60 -15.38
CA LYS A 206 4.26 10.77 -15.46
C LYS A 206 3.31 10.86 -14.27
N SER A 207 3.25 9.83 -13.44
CA SER A 207 2.44 9.80 -12.22
C SER A 207 3.10 10.63 -11.12
N ARG A 208 2.33 11.07 -10.13
CA ARG A 208 2.91 11.51 -8.86
C ARG A 208 3.58 10.32 -8.17
N THR A 209 4.83 10.43 -7.76
CA THR A 209 5.65 9.31 -7.31
C THR A 209 5.95 9.37 -5.81
N VAL A 210 5.89 8.21 -5.15
CA VAL A 210 6.16 8.09 -3.72
C VAL A 210 7.01 6.86 -3.43
N ILE A 211 8.13 7.06 -2.76
CA ILE A 211 8.81 5.95 -2.07
C ILE A 211 8.25 5.87 -0.66
N ARG A 212 7.69 4.71 -0.30
CA ARG A 212 7.26 4.46 1.09
C ARG A 212 8.24 3.53 1.77
N LEU A 213 8.94 4.05 2.77
CA LEU A 213 9.82 3.28 3.64
C LEU A 213 9.00 2.71 4.79
N THR A 214 8.97 1.38 4.93
CA THR A 214 8.43 0.74 6.14
C THR A 214 9.56 0.46 7.11
N LEU A 215 9.61 1.25 8.19
CA LEU A 215 10.70 1.30 9.14
C LEU A 215 10.42 0.40 10.34
N ILE A 216 11.35 -0.51 10.61
CA ILE A 216 11.26 -1.55 11.63
C ILE A 216 12.46 -1.40 12.56
N LYS A 217 12.18 -1.17 13.85
CA LYS A 217 13.23 -0.98 14.85
C LYS A 217 14.04 -2.26 15.02
N GLY A 218 15.36 -2.13 14.99
CA GLY A 218 16.31 -3.25 15.04
C GLY A 218 16.60 -3.91 13.69
N TYR A 219 16.01 -3.44 12.57
CA TYR A 219 16.23 -4.06 11.26
C TYR A 219 16.71 -3.08 10.19
N ASN A 220 16.05 -1.94 10.00
CA ASN A 220 16.33 -1.07 8.84
C ASN A 220 16.32 0.43 9.17
N MET A 221 16.62 0.78 10.41
CA MET A 221 16.64 2.17 10.89
C MET A 221 18.03 2.65 11.32
N HIS A 222 19.07 1.82 11.18
CA HIS A 222 20.44 2.17 11.55
C HIS A 222 21.13 3.00 10.45
N SER A 223 22.29 3.57 10.76
CA SER A 223 23.04 4.50 9.89
C SER A 223 23.38 3.92 8.51
N ASN A 224 23.77 2.64 8.43
CA ASN A 224 24.02 1.98 7.14
C ASN A 224 22.75 1.90 6.27
N ALA A 225 21.62 1.47 6.85
CA ALA A 225 20.34 1.43 6.12
C ALA A 225 19.91 2.81 5.64
N LEU A 226 20.09 3.84 6.48
CA LEU A 226 19.81 5.23 6.12
C LEU A 226 20.61 5.69 4.90
N LYS A 227 21.93 5.44 4.88
CA LYS A 227 22.81 5.76 3.74
C LYS A 227 22.34 5.05 2.46
N ARG A 228 22.07 3.75 2.55
CA ARG A 228 21.58 2.95 1.43
C ARG A 228 20.23 3.43 0.91
N TYR A 229 19.28 3.74 1.78
CA TYR A 229 18.02 4.35 1.37
C TYR A 229 18.22 5.67 0.64
N SER A 230 19.17 6.51 1.08
CA SER A 230 19.47 7.77 0.39
C SER A 230 19.95 7.55 -1.06
N GLU A 231 20.72 6.48 -1.32
CA GLU A 231 21.15 6.08 -2.67
C GLU A 231 19.94 5.64 -3.52
N LEU A 232 19.07 4.80 -2.97
CA LEU A 232 17.84 4.35 -3.65
C LEU A 232 16.87 5.50 -3.94
N ILE A 233 16.75 6.45 -3.01
CA ILE A 233 15.93 7.65 -3.19
C ILE A 233 16.51 8.56 -4.27
N LYS A 234 17.84 8.71 -4.35
CA LYS A 234 18.49 9.44 -5.46
C LYS A 234 18.24 8.74 -6.79
N LEU A 235 18.31 7.40 -6.81
CA LEU A 235 17.99 6.60 -7.99
C LEU A 235 16.56 6.83 -8.47
N ALA A 236 15.55 6.71 -7.61
CA ALA A 236 14.15 6.88 -8.04
C ALA A 236 13.69 8.33 -8.17
N SER A 237 14.33 9.26 -7.45
CA SER A 237 14.01 10.68 -7.50
C SER A 237 12.50 11.02 -7.34
N PRO A 238 11.79 10.44 -6.35
CA PRO A 238 10.34 10.58 -6.23
C PRO A 238 9.89 12.00 -5.86
N ASP A 239 8.62 12.33 -6.07
CA ASP A 239 8.03 13.58 -5.55
C ASP A 239 8.00 13.58 -4.01
N TYR A 240 7.65 12.43 -3.42
CA TYR A 240 7.53 12.29 -1.98
C TYR A 240 8.23 11.05 -1.41
N ILE A 241 8.60 11.16 -0.14
CA ILE A 241 9.05 10.04 0.68
C ILE A 241 8.11 9.92 1.87
N GLU A 242 7.47 8.76 2.04
CA GLU A 242 6.74 8.42 3.26
C GLU A 242 7.63 7.55 4.15
N ALA A 243 8.24 8.15 5.18
CA ALA A 243 8.93 7.40 6.24
C ALA A 243 7.90 6.95 7.27
N LYS A 244 7.62 5.64 7.33
CA LYS A 244 6.48 5.12 8.09
C LYS A 244 6.87 3.98 9.01
N ALA A 245 6.39 4.03 10.25
CA ALA A 245 6.55 2.93 11.19
C ALA A 245 5.87 1.65 10.69
N TYR A 246 6.56 0.54 10.83
CA TYR A 246 5.90 -0.76 10.98
C TYR A 246 4.94 -0.72 12.16
N MET A 247 3.77 -1.35 12.01
CA MET A 247 2.76 -1.45 13.06
C MET A 247 2.57 -2.92 13.45
N TYR A 248 2.62 -3.21 14.75
CA TYR A 248 2.51 -4.56 15.31
C TYR A 248 1.08 -5.12 15.19
N LEU A 249 0.73 -5.65 14.01
CA LEU A 249 -0.64 -6.04 13.64
C LEU A 249 -0.70 -7.42 12.94
N GLY A 250 -1.85 -8.09 13.06
CA GLY A 250 -2.17 -9.29 12.29
C GLY A 250 -1.08 -10.37 12.32
N TYR A 251 -0.81 -10.99 11.17
CA TYR A 251 0.12 -12.12 11.05
C TYR A 251 1.59 -11.72 11.27
N SER A 252 1.93 -10.43 11.17
CA SER A 252 3.30 -9.97 11.43
C SER A 252 3.74 -10.24 12.87
N ARG A 253 2.77 -10.35 13.79
CA ARG A 253 2.97 -10.66 15.20
C ARG A 253 3.55 -12.06 15.46
N LEU A 254 3.48 -12.93 14.46
CA LEU A 254 4.10 -14.27 14.50
C LEU A 254 5.59 -14.24 14.15
N ARG A 255 6.10 -13.11 13.65
CA ARG A 255 7.45 -12.99 13.06
C ARG A 255 8.27 -11.84 13.65
N LEU A 256 7.60 -10.81 14.15
CA LEU A 256 8.19 -9.65 14.81
C LEU A 256 7.65 -9.54 16.24
N ARG A 257 8.29 -8.69 17.05
CA ARG A 257 7.87 -8.36 18.42
C ARG A 257 7.34 -6.94 18.50
N TYR A 258 6.68 -6.60 19.61
CA TYR A 258 6.12 -5.26 19.82
C TYR A 258 7.21 -4.18 19.79
N GLU A 259 8.39 -4.49 20.31
CA GLU A 259 9.55 -3.59 20.40
C GLU A 259 10.11 -3.21 19.02
N ASN A 260 9.79 -4.00 17.98
CA ASN A 260 10.15 -3.69 16.60
C ASN A 260 9.29 -2.58 15.99
N MET A 261 8.19 -2.17 16.64
CA MET A 261 7.35 -1.05 16.21
C MET A 261 7.93 0.28 16.73
N PRO A 262 8.56 1.10 15.88
CA PRO A 262 9.14 2.38 16.30
C PRO A 262 8.08 3.37 16.78
N GLY A 263 8.47 4.24 17.72
CA GLY A 263 7.66 5.38 18.13
C GLY A 263 7.59 6.47 17.05
N HIS A 264 6.67 7.43 17.17
CA HIS A 264 6.62 8.55 16.22
C HIS A 264 7.91 9.38 16.25
N SER A 265 8.47 9.62 17.44
CA SER A 265 9.76 10.31 17.61
C SER A 265 10.92 9.60 16.89
N ASP A 266 10.94 8.26 16.89
CA ASP A 266 11.95 7.48 16.16
C ASP A 266 11.86 7.74 14.64
N ILE A 267 10.63 7.86 14.10
CA ILE A 267 10.39 8.15 12.68
C ILE A 267 10.78 9.59 12.33
N VAL A 268 10.48 10.55 13.20
CA VAL A 268 10.91 11.95 13.02
C VAL A 268 12.42 12.04 13.01
N SER A 269 13.11 11.40 13.95
CA SER A 269 14.59 11.38 14.01
C SER A 269 15.19 10.75 12.75
N PHE A 270 14.68 9.60 12.31
CA PHE A 270 15.11 8.98 11.06
C PHE A 270 14.91 9.91 9.86
N SER A 271 13.77 10.59 9.80
CA SER A 271 13.43 11.50 8.69
C SER A 271 14.34 12.73 8.65
N LYS A 272 14.75 13.27 9.81
CA LYS A 272 15.72 14.39 9.88
C LYS A 272 17.09 14.00 9.34
N GLU A 273 17.56 12.79 9.65
CA GLU A 273 18.81 12.30 9.10
C GLU A 273 18.70 12.01 7.60
N LEU A 274 17.54 11.52 7.14
CA LEU A 274 17.29 11.31 5.72
C LEU A 274 17.25 12.62 4.92
N GLU A 275 16.64 13.67 5.48
CA GLU A 275 16.62 15.03 4.93
C GLU A 275 18.04 15.54 4.67
N LYS A 276 18.96 15.38 5.63
CA LYS A 276 20.37 15.77 5.48
C LYS A 276 21.09 15.06 4.33
N LEU A 277 20.78 13.79 4.07
CA LEU A 277 21.46 12.97 3.05
C LEU A 277 20.88 13.09 1.64
N THR A 278 19.61 13.47 1.53
CA THR A 278 18.85 13.45 0.27
C THR A 278 18.51 14.84 -0.24
N GLY A 279 18.48 15.85 0.64
CA GLY A 279 18.04 17.21 0.32
C GLY A 279 16.51 17.41 0.37
N TYR A 280 15.72 16.34 0.57
CA TYR A 280 14.26 16.45 0.73
C TYR A 280 13.93 17.06 2.08
N ARG A 281 12.93 17.93 2.11
CA ARG A 281 12.44 18.59 3.33
C ARG A 281 11.28 17.84 3.97
N ILE A 282 11.28 17.78 5.31
CA ILE A 282 10.08 17.36 6.04
C ILE A 282 8.99 18.42 5.85
N VAL A 283 7.86 18.02 5.23
CA VAL A 283 6.75 18.93 4.92
C VAL A 283 5.49 18.63 5.73
N ASN A 284 5.35 17.42 6.26
CA ASN A 284 4.18 17.05 7.06
C ASN A 284 4.46 15.79 7.91
N GLU A 285 3.59 15.54 8.88
CA GLU A 285 3.63 14.31 9.68
C GLU A 285 2.25 13.92 10.21
N SER A 286 2.09 12.65 10.59
CA SER A 286 0.90 12.14 11.26
C SER A 286 1.31 11.21 12.40
N MET A 287 1.23 11.73 13.62
CA MET A 287 1.56 10.99 14.85
C MET A 287 0.72 9.72 15.01
N VAL A 288 -0.59 9.81 14.73
CA VAL A 288 -1.52 8.67 14.86
C VAL A 288 -1.16 7.52 13.91
N SER A 289 -0.64 7.84 12.73
CA SER A 289 -0.18 6.85 11.75
C SER A 289 1.33 6.58 11.79
N ARG A 290 2.07 7.24 12.70
CA ARG A 290 3.53 7.20 12.85
C ARG A 290 4.25 7.31 11.52
N VAL A 291 3.95 8.37 10.78
CA VAL A 291 4.48 8.61 9.43
C VAL A 291 4.89 10.07 9.28
N VAL A 292 6.02 10.28 8.61
CA VAL A 292 6.55 11.59 8.22
C VAL A 292 6.60 11.65 6.70
N LEU A 293 6.21 12.79 6.14
CA LEU A 293 6.25 13.08 4.72
C LEU A 293 7.42 14.01 4.43
N LEU A 294 8.27 13.60 3.51
CA LEU A 294 9.30 14.44 2.93
C LEU A 294 8.97 14.74 1.46
N SER A 295 9.34 15.92 0.99
CA SER A 295 9.18 16.40 -0.38
C SER A 295 10.44 17.16 -0.80
N ARG A 296 10.68 17.29 -2.10
CA ARG A 296 11.67 18.23 -2.63
C ARG A 296 11.29 19.67 -2.31
#